data_AF-A0A850HW78-F1
#
_entry.id   AF-A0A850HW78-F1
#
_cell.length_a   1.000
_cell.length_b   1.000
_cell.length_c   1.000
_cell.angle_alpha   90.00
_cell.angle_beta   90.00
_cell.angle_gamma   90.00
#
_symmetry.space_group_name_H-M   'P 1'
#
loop_
_entity.id
_entity.type
_entity.pdbx_description
1 polymer ?
#
loop_
_entity_poly.entity_id
_entity_poly.type
_entity_poly.pdbx_seq_one_letter_code
_entity_poly.pdbx_strand_id
1 'polypeptide(L)'
;MASKEGYDVLRLIEHGQICYISSEYIEGRPLVWWLKYHPNISKQQLLAWMGSMAKQLAKIHKCKKKSCYQYVNPYSMVVTEEGELYFLDLEAGANEGIRKRMLRRDIREHFLPSGDSYYGKGRISLDIYGLGKTFQYLLASVRVDPPLGRRETAKLKKIISKCQRYNSKHSYQSVQEICKDLPIYQIPKEKRKQKKGKRIAAAGILILLILFGKRYFLSAREPQEKIRKQEITKKEETGGKTIETSAKEKVKEESKEEAYLEVALSYFLDMQEYEKCLSYLEKVETKDEMAEAMKVVVRRFTGKEQKNGVEAKQEEKKAAEALKELEQMVLEREEQRGVDQGQASREQKTSCYRFLIKGYENMTLEGATEQVIRLCEECLDWEDLTEETEKEICESMALACEREKRAEEGAACYERILELETGSEKRKVVYQKMVMLYEVCGNREQALSVCLRGAAELPECLELKISHIRLLCQDQNVDRSVCAQTIQTYLSEDPKIQEQEEFKKLQAEYEIGVEGEQVWVGK
;
A
#
# COMPACT_ATOMS: atom_id res chain seq x y z
N MET A 1 -12.49 -9.23 1.46
CA MET A 1 -12.98 -10.31 2.33
C MET A 1 -11.86 -11.33 2.55
N ALA A 2 -10.64 -10.84 2.85
CA ALA A 2 -9.75 -11.62 3.69
C ALA A 2 -10.54 -12.02 4.94
N SER A 3 -10.55 -13.31 5.23
CA SER A 3 -11.32 -13.92 6.31
C SER A 3 -11.09 -13.18 7.64
N LYS A 4 -12.13 -13.10 8.47
CA LYS A 4 -11.99 -12.55 9.83
C LYS A 4 -11.20 -13.55 10.64
N GLU A 5 -9.94 -13.23 10.91
CA GLU A 5 -9.11 -14.00 11.83
C GLU A 5 -9.32 -13.47 13.25
N GLY A 6 -9.33 -14.39 14.21
CA GLY A 6 -9.38 -14.04 15.61
C GLY A 6 -8.00 -13.97 16.24
N TYR A 7 -7.84 -13.03 17.17
CA TYR A 7 -6.59 -12.76 17.85
C TYR A 7 -6.79 -12.63 19.34
N ASP A 8 -5.86 -13.19 20.11
CA ASP A 8 -5.78 -12.91 21.54
C ASP A 8 -5.19 -11.50 21.75
N VAL A 9 -5.95 -10.62 22.39
CA VAL A 9 -5.56 -9.24 22.73
C VAL A 9 -5.45 -9.03 24.23
N LEU A 10 -4.72 -7.99 24.60
CA LEU A 10 -4.59 -7.58 25.99
C LEU A 10 -5.87 -6.89 26.47
N ARG A 11 -6.58 -7.55 27.39
CA ARG A 11 -7.63 -6.94 28.20
C ARG A 11 -7.01 -6.32 29.45
N LEU A 12 -7.08 -4.99 29.54
CA LEU A 12 -6.43 -4.19 30.58
C LEU A 12 -7.42 -3.73 31.64
N ILE A 13 -7.35 -4.35 32.82
CA ILE A 13 -8.26 -4.11 33.94
C ILE A 13 -7.56 -3.20 34.96
N GLU A 14 -8.09 -2.00 35.18
CA GLU A 14 -7.54 -1.06 36.17
C GLU A 14 -8.24 -1.23 37.52
N HIS A 15 -7.44 -1.42 38.58
CA HIS A 15 -7.89 -1.37 39.97
C HIS A 15 -7.01 -0.38 40.74
N GLY A 16 -7.48 0.87 40.85
CA GLY A 16 -6.74 1.95 41.50
C GLY A 16 -5.47 2.33 40.73
N GLN A 17 -4.31 2.20 41.36
CA GLN A 17 -3.00 2.52 40.76
C GLN A 17 -2.36 1.34 40.00
N ILE A 18 -2.94 0.14 40.09
CA ILE A 18 -2.39 -1.08 39.52
C ILE A 18 -3.27 -1.51 38.34
N CYS A 19 -2.65 -2.00 37.27
CA CYS A 19 -3.33 -2.62 36.16
C CYS A 19 -3.01 -4.12 36.09
N TYR A 20 -4.01 -4.92 35.76
CA TYR A 20 -3.90 -6.34 35.49
C TYR A 20 -4.12 -6.60 34.00
N ILE A 21 -3.38 -7.57 33.47
CA ILE A 21 -3.48 -8.03 32.09
C ILE A 21 -4.15 -9.40 32.11
N SER A 22 -5.17 -9.55 31.28
CA SER A 22 -5.71 -10.84 30.85
C SER A 22 -5.77 -10.87 29.33
N SER A 23 -5.88 -12.06 28.75
CA SER A 23 -6.06 -12.23 27.30
C SER A 23 -7.55 -12.37 26.99
N GLU A 24 -7.99 -11.80 25.88
CA GLU A 24 -9.36 -11.93 25.37
C GLU A 24 -9.29 -12.16 23.87
N TYR A 25 -10.12 -13.05 23.35
CA TYR A 25 -10.22 -13.31 21.92
C TYR A 25 -11.11 -12.25 21.27
N ILE A 26 -10.60 -11.58 20.23
CA ILE A 26 -11.38 -10.67 19.40
C ILE A 26 -11.20 -11.01 17.92
N GLU A 27 -12.26 -10.83 17.14
CA GLU A 27 -12.17 -10.84 15.69
C GLU A 27 -11.75 -9.47 15.18
N GLY A 28 -10.86 -9.44 14.20
CA GLY A 28 -10.43 -8.20 13.61
C GLY A 28 -9.34 -8.38 12.56
N ARG A 29 -8.61 -7.30 12.30
CA ARG A 29 -7.47 -7.32 11.38
C ARG A 29 -6.30 -6.54 11.98
N PRO A 30 -5.08 -7.07 11.94
CA PRO A 30 -3.90 -6.33 12.35
C PRO A 30 -3.81 -4.97 11.66
N LEU A 31 -3.49 -3.94 12.44
CA LEU A 31 -3.54 -2.54 12.02
C LEU A 31 -2.73 -2.30 10.75
N VAL A 32 -1.55 -2.90 10.64
CA VAL A 32 -0.71 -2.83 9.43
C VAL A 32 -1.47 -3.25 8.17
N TRP A 33 -2.23 -4.35 8.22
CA TRP A 33 -3.02 -4.83 7.09
C TRP A 33 -4.30 -4.04 6.92
N TRP A 34 -4.93 -3.64 8.03
CA TRP A 34 -6.12 -2.79 7.97
C TRP A 34 -5.83 -1.48 7.20
N LEU A 35 -4.70 -0.83 7.49
CA LEU A 35 -4.27 0.41 6.84
C LEU A 35 -4.00 0.22 5.34
N LYS A 36 -3.52 -0.95 4.90
CA LYS A 36 -3.31 -1.27 3.48
C LYS A 36 -4.61 -1.13 2.67
N TYR A 37 -5.73 -1.59 3.23
CA TYR A 37 -7.03 -1.61 2.54
C TYR A 37 -7.92 -0.39 2.83
N HIS A 38 -7.52 0.45 3.77
CA HIS A 38 -8.30 1.63 4.18
C HIS A 38 -7.39 2.88 4.20
N PRO A 39 -6.95 3.35 3.02
CA PRO A 39 -6.03 4.47 2.92
C PRO A 39 -6.69 5.80 3.31
N ASN A 40 -8.02 5.87 3.40
CA ASN A 40 -8.74 7.05 3.83
C ASN A 40 -9.36 6.81 5.20
N ILE A 41 -8.98 7.61 6.21
CA ILE A 41 -9.58 7.55 7.54
C ILE A 41 -10.04 8.92 8.00
N SER A 42 -11.09 8.93 8.82
CA SER A 42 -11.57 10.20 9.38
C SER A 42 -10.54 10.79 10.34
N LYS A 43 -10.47 12.12 10.41
CA LYS A 43 -9.64 12.80 11.43
C LYS A 43 -9.96 12.34 12.84
N GLN A 44 -11.25 12.11 13.13
CA GLN A 44 -11.71 11.60 14.41
C GLN A 44 -11.10 10.23 14.71
N GLN A 45 -11.16 9.30 13.75
CA GLN A 45 -10.65 7.95 13.90
C GLN A 45 -9.13 7.95 14.14
N LEU A 46 -8.37 8.71 13.35
CA LEU A 46 -6.92 8.84 13.52
C LEU A 46 -6.56 9.28 14.95
N LEU A 47 -7.19 10.35 15.44
CA LEU A 47 -6.91 10.89 16.76
C LEU A 47 -7.41 9.95 17.88
N ALA A 48 -8.53 9.25 17.65
CA ALA A 48 -9.04 8.23 18.55
C ALA A 48 -8.05 7.06 18.69
N TRP A 49 -7.51 6.55 17.58
CA TRP A 49 -6.50 5.50 17.58
C TRP A 49 -5.20 5.94 18.25
N MET A 50 -4.66 7.10 17.91
CA MET A 50 -3.46 7.62 18.59
C MET A 50 -3.68 7.75 20.11
N GLY A 51 -4.88 8.20 20.51
CA GLY A 51 -5.29 8.26 21.90
C GLY A 51 -5.43 6.89 22.56
N SER A 52 -6.04 5.92 21.87
CA SER A 52 -6.26 4.55 22.37
C SER A 52 -4.92 3.83 22.59
N MET A 53 -4.01 3.89 21.61
CA MET A 53 -2.66 3.33 21.71
C MET A 53 -1.92 3.89 22.93
N ALA A 54 -1.90 5.21 23.09
CA ALA A 54 -1.21 5.85 24.22
C ALA A 54 -1.86 5.46 25.56
N LYS A 55 -3.20 5.43 25.64
CA LYS A 55 -3.92 5.05 26.86
C LYS A 55 -3.67 3.58 27.26
N GLN A 56 -3.74 2.64 26.32
CA GLN A 56 -3.48 1.24 26.58
C GLN A 56 -2.02 1.02 26.99
N LEU A 57 -1.07 1.63 26.30
CA LEU A 57 0.35 1.53 26.65
C LEU A 57 0.65 2.13 28.03
N ALA A 58 0.00 3.24 28.39
CA ALA A 58 0.07 3.81 29.73
C ALA A 58 -0.49 2.89 30.82
N LYS A 59 -1.51 2.08 30.51
CA LYS A 59 -2.04 1.03 31.41
C LYS A 59 -1.06 -0.13 31.55
N ILE A 60 -0.48 -0.60 30.44
CA ILE A 60 0.55 -1.66 30.44
C ILE A 60 1.73 -1.25 31.33
N HIS A 61 2.19 0.01 31.26
CA HIS A 61 3.29 0.50 32.09
C HIS A 61 2.99 0.54 33.60
N LYS A 62 1.71 0.44 34.00
CA LYS A 62 1.30 0.30 35.42
C LYS A 62 1.26 -1.17 35.90
N CYS A 63 1.44 -2.14 35.01
CA CYS A 63 1.36 -3.56 35.34
C CYS A 63 2.64 -4.03 36.06
N LYS A 64 2.50 -4.73 37.18
CA LYS A 64 3.64 -5.19 38.00
C LYS A 64 4.51 -6.26 37.32
N LYS A 65 3.89 -7.16 36.54
CA LYS A 65 4.58 -8.31 35.90
C LYS A 65 5.19 -8.00 34.54
N LYS A 66 4.64 -7.02 33.81
CA LYS A 66 5.04 -6.64 32.45
C LYS A 66 5.02 -5.11 32.33
N SER A 67 6.10 -4.47 32.74
CA SER A 67 6.20 -3.01 32.83
C SER A 67 6.46 -2.31 31.48
N CYS A 68 6.56 -3.08 30.40
CA CYS A 68 6.74 -2.62 29.03
C CYS A 68 6.17 -3.65 28.04
N TYR A 69 5.61 -3.17 26.94
CA TYR A 69 5.06 -3.99 25.87
C TYR A 69 6.13 -4.49 24.89
N GLN A 70 7.20 -3.72 24.71
CA GLN A 70 8.41 -4.01 23.94
C GLN A 70 8.27 -3.96 22.42
N TYR A 71 7.10 -4.31 21.87
CA TYR A 71 6.88 -4.43 20.43
C TYR A 71 5.90 -3.39 19.87
N VAL A 72 5.95 -2.14 20.33
CA VAL A 72 4.98 -1.11 19.92
C VAL A 72 5.15 -0.73 18.45
N ASN A 73 4.36 -1.35 17.58
CA ASN A 73 4.32 -1.11 16.14
C ASN A 73 2.95 -1.49 15.53
N PRO A 74 2.66 -1.15 14.26
CA PRO A 74 1.38 -1.48 13.61
C PRO A 74 1.06 -2.98 13.46
N TYR A 75 2.05 -3.87 13.53
CA TYR A 75 1.80 -5.33 13.49
C TYR A 75 1.27 -5.84 14.84
N SER A 76 1.63 -5.16 15.92
CA SER A 76 1.32 -5.57 17.30
C SER A 76 -0.07 -5.17 17.79
N MET A 77 -0.94 -4.72 16.88
CA MET A 77 -2.25 -4.14 17.18
C MET A 77 -3.29 -4.69 16.21
N VAL A 78 -4.53 -4.87 16.66
CA VAL A 78 -5.67 -5.32 15.86
C VAL A 78 -6.76 -4.26 15.87
N VAL A 79 -7.43 -4.11 14.73
CA VAL A 79 -8.59 -3.24 14.53
C VAL A 79 -9.83 -4.12 14.35
N THR A 80 -10.89 -3.86 15.13
CA THR A 80 -12.18 -4.57 15.01
C THR A 80 -13.05 -3.97 13.91
N GLU A 81 -14.20 -4.59 13.63
CA GLU A 81 -15.17 -4.05 12.65
C GLU A 81 -15.76 -2.72 13.07
N GLU A 82 -15.94 -2.51 14.37
CA GLU A 82 -16.41 -1.26 14.96
C GLU A 82 -15.34 -0.14 14.89
N GLY A 83 -14.14 -0.45 14.38
CA GLY A 83 -13.03 0.48 14.28
C GLY A 83 -12.29 0.70 15.59
N GLU A 84 -12.50 -0.15 16.59
CA GLU A 84 -11.75 -0.11 17.85
C GLU A 84 -10.40 -0.79 17.69
N LEU A 85 -9.41 -0.36 18.50
CA LEU A 85 -8.02 -0.80 18.34
C LEU A 85 -7.49 -1.37 19.65
N TYR A 86 -6.82 -2.53 19.58
CA TYR A 86 -6.31 -3.27 20.73
C TYR A 86 -4.88 -3.73 20.51
N PHE A 87 -4.06 -3.76 21.57
CA PHE A 87 -2.75 -4.42 21.54
C PHE A 87 -2.90 -5.94 21.63
N LEU A 88 -2.13 -6.68 20.83
CA LEU A 88 -2.07 -8.13 20.85
C LEU A 88 -1.45 -8.67 22.15
N ASP A 89 -1.91 -9.84 22.58
CA ASP A 89 -1.16 -10.63 23.56
C ASP A 89 -0.08 -11.46 22.86
N LEU A 90 1.13 -10.91 22.78
CA LEU A 90 2.25 -11.57 22.09
C LEU A 90 2.81 -12.80 22.83
N GLU A 91 2.38 -13.03 24.07
CA GLU A 91 2.70 -14.26 24.80
C GLU A 91 1.75 -15.40 24.44
N ALA A 92 0.57 -15.10 23.90
CA ALA A 92 -0.36 -16.11 23.41
C ALA A 92 0.22 -16.84 22.20
N GLY A 93 0.09 -18.18 22.21
CA GLY A 93 0.60 -19.04 21.12
C GLY A 93 -0.06 -18.73 19.77
N ALA A 94 -1.34 -18.34 19.77
CA ALA A 94 -2.08 -17.97 18.56
C ALA A 94 -1.42 -16.80 17.79
N ASN A 95 -0.71 -15.91 18.50
CA ASN A 95 -0.05 -14.75 17.92
C ASN A 95 1.44 -14.99 17.55
N GLU A 96 1.94 -16.22 17.62
CA GLU A 96 3.34 -16.54 17.38
C GLU A 96 3.80 -16.12 15.97
N GLY A 97 2.95 -16.32 14.96
CA GLY A 97 3.24 -15.90 13.58
C GLY A 97 3.48 -14.40 13.46
N ILE A 98 2.62 -13.58 14.09
CA ILE A 98 2.78 -12.12 14.13
C ILE A 98 4.03 -11.74 14.92
N ARG A 99 4.30 -12.41 16.05
CA ARG A 99 5.51 -12.18 16.84
C ARG A 99 6.78 -12.45 16.04
N LYS A 100 6.86 -13.59 15.33
CA LYS A 100 8.00 -13.93 14.46
C LYS A 100 8.19 -12.90 13.35
N ARG A 101 7.10 -12.43 12.72
CA ARG A 101 7.15 -11.38 11.70
C ARG A 101 7.77 -10.09 12.24
N MET A 102 7.36 -9.64 13.42
CA MET A 102 7.94 -8.44 14.06
C MET A 102 9.41 -8.60 14.46
N LEU A 103 9.89 -9.83 14.59
CA LEU A 103 11.31 -10.11 14.84
C LEU A 103 12.15 -10.08 13.56
N ARG A 104 11.57 -10.03 12.37
CA ARG A 104 12.36 -9.85 11.14
C ARG A 104 13.08 -8.50 11.18
N ARG A 105 14.32 -8.49 10.68
CA ARG A 105 15.23 -7.35 10.78
C ARG A 105 14.68 -6.12 10.05
N ASP A 106 14.18 -6.32 8.84
CA ASP A 106 13.49 -5.34 8.00
C ASP A 106 12.34 -4.66 8.73
N ILE A 107 11.54 -5.36 9.53
CA ILE A 107 10.44 -4.74 10.29
C ILE A 107 10.98 -4.10 11.57
N ARG A 108 11.77 -4.84 12.34
CA ARG A 108 12.23 -4.43 13.66
C ARG A 108 13.05 -3.14 13.64
N GLU A 109 13.97 -2.99 12.69
CA GLU A 109 14.86 -1.82 12.62
C GLU A 109 14.10 -0.52 12.29
N HIS A 110 12.90 -0.60 11.71
CA HIS A 110 12.04 0.57 11.51
C HIS A 110 11.38 1.06 12.80
N PHE A 111 11.23 0.23 13.83
CA PHE A 111 10.54 0.57 15.07
C PHE A 111 11.46 0.58 16.30
N LEU A 112 12.76 0.33 16.10
CA LEU A 112 13.78 0.44 17.13
C LEU A 112 14.77 1.59 16.85
N PRO A 113 15.37 2.19 17.89
CA PRO A 113 16.48 3.11 17.72
C PRO A 113 17.69 2.43 17.07
N SER A 114 18.48 3.17 16.28
CA SER A 114 19.65 2.62 15.57
C SER A 114 20.71 1.96 16.45
N GLY A 115 20.75 2.26 17.75
CA GLY A 115 21.64 1.61 18.73
C GLY A 115 21.08 0.33 19.37
N ASP A 116 19.84 -0.04 19.07
CA ASP A 116 19.16 -1.22 19.61
C ASP A 116 18.68 -2.09 18.45
N SER A 117 19.60 -2.83 17.83
CA SER A 117 19.29 -3.67 16.66
C SER A 117 18.42 -4.89 16.97
N TYR A 118 18.17 -5.21 18.25
CA TYR A 118 17.37 -6.34 18.71
C TYR A 118 16.49 -6.00 19.91
N TYR A 119 15.35 -6.66 20.01
CA TYR A 119 14.49 -6.59 21.19
C TYR A 119 15.15 -7.32 22.37
N GLY A 120 15.86 -6.56 23.21
CA GLY A 120 16.54 -7.06 24.41
C GLY A 120 15.70 -6.89 25.68
N LYS A 121 16.31 -6.35 26.75
CA LYS A 121 15.56 -6.04 27.98
C LYS A 121 14.55 -4.92 27.70
N GLY A 122 13.28 -5.21 27.94
CA GLY A 122 12.19 -4.25 27.76
C GLY A 122 12.38 -2.99 28.62
N ARG A 123 12.09 -1.83 28.01
CA ARG A 123 12.24 -0.49 28.62
C ARG A 123 11.09 0.39 28.16
N ILE A 124 10.56 1.21 29.07
CA ILE A 124 9.52 2.21 28.77
C ILE A 124 9.97 3.16 27.65
N SER A 125 11.26 3.51 27.59
CA SER A 125 11.81 4.37 26.55
C SER A 125 11.72 3.77 25.14
N LEU A 126 11.82 2.43 25.01
CA LEU A 126 11.65 1.74 23.74
C LEU A 126 10.18 1.74 23.30
N ASP A 127 9.25 1.55 24.23
CA ASP A 127 7.81 1.64 23.96
C ASP A 127 7.41 3.05 23.50
N ILE A 128 7.94 4.09 24.15
CA ILE A 128 7.73 5.49 23.76
C ILE A 128 8.27 5.74 22.35
N TYR A 129 9.47 5.23 22.05
CA TYR A 129 10.07 5.35 20.72
C TYR A 129 9.21 4.65 19.65
N GLY A 130 8.84 3.38 19.90
CA GLY A 130 7.99 2.59 19.02
C GLY A 130 6.62 3.22 18.79
N LEU A 131 6.01 3.81 19.82
CA LEU A 131 4.77 4.58 19.69
C LEU A 131 4.95 5.78 18.76
N GLY A 132 6.07 6.51 18.88
CA GLY A 132 6.40 7.62 17.99
C GLY A 132 6.58 7.19 16.53
N LYS A 133 7.24 6.05 16.29
CA LYS A 133 7.39 5.46 14.94
C LYS A 133 6.06 4.94 14.41
N THR A 134 5.19 4.41 15.26
CA THR A 134 3.83 3.99 14.91
C THR A 134 2.97 5.18 14.49
N PHE A 135 3.02 6.30 15.23
CA PHE A 135 2.33 7.54 14.82
C PHE A 135 2.86 8.10 13.51
N GLN A 136 4.17 8.04 13.30
CA GLN A 136 4.79 8.43 12.03
C GLN A 136 4.30 7.54 10.89
N TYR A 137 4.25 6.22 11.10
CA TYR A 137 3.75 5.25 10.14
C TYR A 137 2.28 5.55 9.79
N LEU A 138 1.40 5.67 10.78
CA LEU A 138 -0.02 6.00 10.55
C LEU A 138 -0.20 7.25 9.68
N LEU A 139 0.50 8.33 9.99
CA LEU A 139 0.39 9.59 9.24
C LEU A 139 0.93 9.49 7.82
N ALA A 140 1.83 8.54 7.54
CA ALA A 140 2.37 8.29 6.21
C ALA A 140 1.49 7.32 5.40
N SER A 141 0.83 6.38 6.07
CA SER A 141 0.05 5.31 5.44
C SER A 141 -1.40 5.69 5.11
N VAL A 142 -1.89 6.82 5.61
CA VAL A 142 -3.30 7.23 5.40
C VAL A 142 -3.45 8.68 4.97
N ARG A 143 -4.44 8.92 4.12
CA ARG A 143 -5.05 10.22 3.87
C ARG A 143 -6.14 10.46 4.91
N VAL A 144 -6.04 11.62 5.57
CA VAL A 144 -6.95 12.00 6.66
C VAL A 144 -8.01 12.94 6.12
N ASP A 145 -9.29 12.61 6.33
CA ASP A 145 -10.42 13.45 5.92
C ASP A 145 -11.29 13.87 7.12
N PRO A 146 -11.53 15.18 7.37
CA PRO A 146 -10.84 16.31 6.75
C PRO A 146 -9.35 16.35 7.12
N PRO A 147 -8.48 16.98 6.30
CA PRO A 147 -7.05 17.07 6.57
C PRO A 147 -6.72 17.70 7.93
N LEU A 148 -5.62 17.26 8.54
CA LEU A 148 -5.08 17.85 9.76
C LEU A 148 -4.75 19.34 9.55
N GLY A 149 -5.23 20.19 10.46
CA GLY A 149 -4.93 21.61 10.44
C GLY A 149 -3.49 21.90 10.88
N ARG A 150 -2.97 23.08 10.53
CA ARG A 150 -1.58 23.47 10.82
C ARG A 150 -1.15 23.26 12.28
N ARG A 151 -2.04 23.58 13.24
CA ARG A 151 -1.79 23.39 14.68
C ARG A 151 -1.72 21.92 15.08
N GLU A 152 -2.62 21.09 14.55
CA GLU A 152 -2.67 19.65 14.80
C GLU A 152 -1.40 18.99 14.25
N THR A 153 -1.04 19.30 13.00
CA THR A 153 0.20 18.83 12.35
C THR A 153 1.45 19.25 13.12
N ALA A 154 1.54 20.51 13.55
CA ALA A 154 2.67 20.99 14.35
C ALA A 154 2.76 20.29 15.72
N LYS A 155 1.61 20.04 16.38
CA LYS A 155 1.56 19.34 17.67
C LYS A 155 2.00 17.89 17.53
N LEU A 156 1.47 17.16 16.54
CA LEU A 156 1.83 15.77 16.27
C LEU A 156 3.31 15.62 15.87
N LYS A 157 3.83 16.51 15.01
CA LYS A 157 5.27 16.55 14.69
C LYS A 157 6.14 16.73 15.94
N LYS A 158 5.73 17.60 16.86
CA LYS A 158 6.44 17.82 18.14
C LYS A 158 6.40 16.59 19.03
N ILE A 159 5.25 15.91 19.13
CA ILE A 159 5.09 14.67 19.90
C ILE A 159 6.01 13.59 19.32
N ILE A 160 5.93 13.33 18.02
CA ILE A 160 6.75 12.32 17.33
C ILE A 160 8.24 12.61 17.52
N SER A 161 8.67 13.87 17.35
CA SER A 161 10.06 14.26 17.59
C SER A 161 10.51 13.98 19.02
N LYS A 162 9.68 14.27 20.03
CA LYS A 162 9.99 13.97 21.43
C LYS A 162 10.07 12.47 21.72
N CYS A 163 9.17 11.66 21.14
CA CYS A 163 9.21 10.20 21.26
C CYS A 163 10.52 9.62 20.67
N GLN A 164 10.99 10.18 19.55
CA GLN A 164 12.18 9.70 18.84
C GLN A 164 13.52 10.19 19.42
N ARG A 165 13.52 11.12 20.39
CA ARG A 165 14.73 11.58 21.10
C ARG A 165 15.21 10.55 22.13
N TYR A 166 15.36 9.31 21.70
CA TYR A 166 15.75 8.17 22.54
C TYR A 166 17.01 8.48 23.36
N ASN A 167 17.01 8.09 24.63
CA ASN A 167 18.07 8.37 25.62
C ASN A 167 18.40 9.86 25.86
N SER A 168 17.55 10.79 25.40
CA SER A 168 17.68 12.22 25.71
C SER A 168 16.82 12.62 26.91
N LYS A 169 17.32 13.56 27.73
CA LYS A 169 16.52 14.25 28.78
C LYS A 169 15.31 15.00 28.21
N HIS A 170 15.28 15.24 26.91
CA HIS A 170 14.19 15.92 26.21
C HIS A 170 13.11 14.96 25.65
N SER A 171 13.25 13.65 25.86
CA SER A 171 12.22 12.66 25.54
C SER A 171 11.12 12.63 26.60
N TYR A 172 9.96 12.10 26.24
CA TYR A 172 8.91 11.79 27.21
C TYR A 172 9.42 10.74 28.21
N GLN A 173 9.20 10.99 29.49
CA GLN A 173 9.60 10.04 30.55
C GLN A 173 8.50 9.01 30.82
N SER A 174 7.26 9.33 30.44
CA SER A 174 6.09 8.48 30.64
C SER A 174 5.11 8.63 29.48
N VAL A 175 4.36 7.57 29.17
CA VAL A 175 3.31 7.62 28.14
C VAL A 175 2.14 8.52 28.58
N GLN A 176 1.95 8.73 29.89
CA GLN A 176 0.95 9.66 30.43
C GLN A 176 1.20 11.11 29.97
N GLU A 177 2.45 11.52 29.77
CA GLU A 177 2.75 12.83 29.19
C GLU A 177 2.29 12.93 27.73
N ILE A 178 2.44 11.85 26.96
CA ILE A 178 1.97 11.76 25.57
C ILE A 178 0.44 11.89 25.54
N CYS A 179 -0.27 11.17 26.41
CA CYS A 179 -1.72 11.26 26.53
C CYS A 179 -2.22 12.70 26.78
N LYS A 180 -1.48 13.49 27.58
CA LYS A 180 -1.81 14.91 27.86
C LYS A 180 -1.52 15.82 26.66
N ASP A 181 -0.47 15.51 25.91
CA ASP A 181 -0.04 16.31 24.77
C ASP A 181 -0.81 16.00 23.48
N LEU A 182 -1.46 14.83 23.34
CA LEU A 182 -2.20 14.48 22.13
C LEU A 182 -3.34 15.48 21.80
N PRO A 183 -3.68 15.69 20.52
CA PRO A 183 -4.84 16.48 20.15
C PRO A 183 -6.12 15.70 20.48
N ILE A 184 -7.11 16.37 21.06
CA ILE A 184 -8.45 15.81 21.24
C ILE A 184 -9.31 16.32 20.10
N TYR A 185 -9.93 15.40 19.34
CA TYR A 185 -10.90 15.77 18.32
C TYR A 185 -12.12 16.42 19.00
N GLN A 186 -12.39 17.68 18.69
CA GLN A 186 -13.59 18.38 19.11
C GLN A 186 -14.50 18.50 17.90
N ILE A 187 -15.70 17.91 17.97
CA ILE A 187 -16.73 18.11 16.95
C ILE A 187 -16.97 19.63 16.83
N PRO A 188 -16.84 20.22 15.63
CA PRO A 188 -17.16 21.63 15.45
C PRO A 188 -18.61 21.85 15.86
N LYS A 189 -18.85 22.52 17.00
CA LYS A 189 -20.20 22.98 17.34
C LYS A 189 -20.68 23.83 16.17
N GLU A 190 -21.86 23.51 15.62
CA GLU A 190 -22.52 24.35 14.62
C GLU A 190 -22.45 25.80 15.08
N LYS A 191 -21.68 26.60 14.36
CA LYS A 191 -21.60 28.03 14.65
C LYS A 191 -22.93 28.63 14.23
N ARG A 192 -23.88 28.67 15.16
CA ARG A 192 -25.04 29.57 15.11
C ARG A 192 -24.48 30.94 14.74
N LYS A 193 -24.81 31.43 13.54
CA LYS A 193 -24.41 32.75 13.02
C LYS A 193 -24.99 33.82 13.94
N GLN A 194 -24.28 34.16 15.02
CA GLN A 194 -24.53 35.40 15.76
C GLN A 194 -23.57 36.46 15.23
N LYS A 195 -24.12 37.34 14.40
CA LYS A 195 -23.54 38.65 14.08
C LYS A 195 -23.21 39.36 15.39
N LYS A 196 -21.92 39.61 15.67
CA LYS A 196 -21.47 40.76 16.46
C LYS A 196 -20.20 41.31 15.82
N GLY A 197 -20.33 42.55 15.34
CA GLY A 197 -19.26 43.29 14.71
C GLY A 197 -18.29 43.91 15.71
N LYS A 198 -17.20 44.44 15.13
CA LYS A 198 -16.26 45.43 15.67
C LYS A 198 -15.65 45.14 17.05
N ARG A 199 -14.48 44.48 17.04
CA ARG A 199 -13.26 44.85 17.80
C ARG A 199 -12.06 44.46 16.93
N ILE A 200 -11.55 45.36 16.07
CA ILE A 200 -10.47 46.32 16.35
C ILE A 200 -9.15 45.53 16.56
N ALA A 201 -8.31 45.42 15.54
CA ALA A 201 -7.26 46.40 15.21
C ALA A 201 -6.29 46.62 16.40
N ALA A 202 -5.40 45.66 16.66
CA ALA A 202 -4.29 45.83 17.62
C ALA A 202 -3.04 44.97 17.33
N ALA A 203 -3.03 44.06 16.35
CA ALA A 203 -1.86 43.21 16.07
C ALA A 203 -0.97 43.71 14.91
N GLY A 204 -1.52 44.54 14.02
CA GLY A 204 -0.78 45.05 12.84
C GLY A 204 0.17 46.22 13.12
N ILE A 205 -0.01 46.94 14.24
CA ILE A 205 0.79 48.13 14.58
C ILE A 205 2.08 47.75 15.34
N LEU A 206 2.13 46.60 16.01
CA LEU A 206 3.31 46.16 16.76
C LEU A 206 4.43 45.60 15.84
N ILE A 207 4.07 45.07 14.68
CA ILE A 207 5.02 44.50 13.71
C ILE A 207 5.73 45.60 12.89
N LEU A 208 5.07 46.75 12.69
CA LEU A 208 5.66 47.92 12.01
C LEU A 208 6.66 48.69 12.90
N LEU A 209 6.50 48.66 14.22
CA LEU A 209 7.43 49.32 15.17
C LEU A 209 8.73 48.53 15.42
N ILE A 210 8.70 47.19 15.31
CA ILE A 210 9.90 46.34 15.47
C ILE A 210 10.80 46.42 14.23
N LEU A 211 10.22 46.65 13.05
CA LEU A 211 10.96 46.74 11.78
C LEU A 211 11.66 48.11 11.59
N PHE A 212 11.18 49.18 12.23
CA PHE A 212 11.84 50.49 12.22
C PHE A 212 12.89 50.68 13.34
N GLY A 213 12.84 49.90 14.43
CA GLY A 213 13.75 50.05 15.58
C GLY A 213 15.13 49.40 15.43
N LYS A 214 15.36 48.51 14.46
CA LYS A 214 16.64 47.80 14.28
C LYS A 214 17.59 48.42 13.25
N ARG A 215 17.22 49.55 12.66
CA ARG A 215 18.04 50.26 11.65
C ARG A 215 18.94 51.37 12.24
N TYR A 216 19.00 51.50 13.57
CA TYR A 216 19.74 52.59 14.26
C TYR A 216 20.74 52.15 15.33
N PHE A 217 21.15 50.87 15.40
CA PHE A 217 22.18 50.46 16.37
C PHE A 217 23.20 49.49 15.77
N LEU A 218 23.99 50.02 14.83
CA LEU A 218 25.31 49.52 14.46
C LEU A 218 26.26 50.72 14.49
N SER A 219 26.87 50.97 15.65
CA SER A 219 28.20 51.60 15.72
C SER A 219 28.78 51.45 17.12
N ALA A 220 30.10 51.23 17.17
CA ALA A 220 31.01 51.25 18.32
C ALA A 220 31.07 50.00 19.23
N ARG A 221 31.98 49.06 18.92
CA ARG A 221 33.28 48.87 19.61
C ARG A 221 33.82 47.44 19.47
N GLU A 222 35.00 47.35 18.89
CA GLU A 222 36.12 46.44 19.26
C GLU A 222 37.32 47.37 19.65
N PRO A 223 38.48 46.92 20.21
CA PRO A 223 39.08 45.58 20.15
C PRO A 223 39.87 45.08 21.42
N GLN A 224 40.52 43.91 21.22
CA GLN A 224 41.71 43.31 21.89
C GLN A 224 41.48 42.20 22.94
N GLU A 225 42.22 41.07 22.99
CA GLU A 225 43.24 40.41 22.15
C GLU A 225 43.63 39.06 22.84
N LYS A 226 44.08 38.04 22.07
CA LYS A 226 45.18 37.07 22.38
C LYS A 226 45.02 35.68 21.70
N ILE A 227 45.46 35.65 20.44
CA ILE A 227 46.46 34.76 19.81
C ILE A 227 47.02 33.58 20.64
N ARG A 228 46.91 32.34 20.12
CA ARG A 228 48.08 31.51 19.75
C ARG A 228 47.75 30.43 18.70
N LYS A 229 48.54 30.46 17.63
CA LYS A 229 48.57 29.58 16.43
C LYS A 229 49.34 28.29 16.73
N GLN A 230 49.05 27.20 16.01
CA GLN A 230 49.99 26.61 15.02
C GLN A 230 49.48 25.28 14.46
N GLU A 231 49.35 25.23 13.13
CA GLU A 231 49.54 24.03 12.31
C GLU A 231 51.05 23.78 12.14
N ILE A 232 51.48 22.52 12.20
CA ILE A 232 52.68 22.02 11.50
C ILE A 232 52.36 20.62 10.95
N THR A 233 52.79 20.43 9.70
CA THR A 233 52.56 19.35 8.75
C THR A 233 53.59 18.21 8.87
N LYS A 234 53.15 17.01 8.46
CA LYS A 234 53.88 15.88 7.82
C LYS A 234 54.98 15.12 8.59
N LYS A 235 54.75 13.81 8.79
CA LYS A 235 55.42 12.72 8.04
C LYS A 235 54.78 11.35 8.31
N GLU A 236 54.44 10.68 7.20
CA GLU A 236 54.38 9.23 6.97
C GLU A 236 55.58 8.50 7.65
N GLU A 237 55.59 7.22 8.01
CA GLU A 237 54.77 6.05 7.70
C GLU A 237 55.27 4.95 8.65
N THR A 238 54.41 4.04 9.12
CA THR A 238 54.69 2.59 9.04
C THR A 238 53.46 1.77 9.42
N GLY A 239 52.95 1.04 8.43
CA GLY A 239 52.64 -0.38 8.61
C GLY A 239 51.21 -0.77 9.04
N GLY A 240 50.37 -1.06 8.05
CA GLY A 240 49.53 -2.26 8.08
C GLY A 240 48.09 -2.09 8.58
N LYS A 241 47.19 -1.57 7.73
CA LYS A 241 45.74 -1.85 7.74
C LYS A 241 45.04 -1.18 6.55
N THR A 242 45.18 -1.74 5.34
CA THR A 242 44.59 -1.13 4.13
C THR A 242 43.72 -2.08 3.31
N ILE A 243 43.48 -3.31 3.77
CA ILE A 243 42.66 -4.28 3.02
C ILE A 243 41.25 -4.41 3.63
N GLU A 244 41.09 -4.33 4.95
CA GLU A 244 39.77 -4.47 5.58
C GLU A 244 38.88 -3.23 5.50
N THR A 245 39.45 -2.03 5.41
CA THR A 245 38.71 -0.77 5.35
C THR A 245 38.09 -0.53 3.97
N SER A 246 38.81 -0.84 2.88
CA SER A 246 38.28 -0.70 1.51
C SER A 246 37.21 -1.75 1.18
N ALA A 247 37.36 -2.99 1.67
CA ALA A 247 36.34 -4.03 1.52
C ALA A 247 35.06 -3.69 2.31
N LYS A 248 35.20 -3.14 3.53
CA LYS A 248 34.04 -2.70 4.33
C LYS A 248 33.36 -1.45 3.78
N GLU A 249 34.09 -0.56 3.09
CA GLU A 249 33.51 0.57 2.38
C GLU A 249 32.80 0.14 1.09
N LYS A 250 33.42 -0.74 0.28
CA LYS A 250 32.78 -1.33 -0.91
C LYS A 250 31.49 -2.09 -0.58
N VAL A 251 31.51 -2.95 0.44
CA VAL A 251 30.31 -3.69 0.89
C VAL A 251 29.21 -2.74 1.40
N LYS A 252 29.57 -1.62 2.03
CA LYS A 252 28.59 -0.60 2.46
C LYS A 252 28.02 0.18 1.28
N GLU A 253 28.83 0.47 0.27
CA GLU A 253 28.45 1.19 -0.94
C GLU A 253 27.53 0.32 -1.82
N GLU A 254 27.90 -0.94 -2.05
CA GLU A 254 27.06 -1.96 -2.71
C GLU A 254 25.70 -2.12 -1.99
N SER A 255 25.69 -2.22 -0.66
CA SER A 255 24.43 -2.33 0.11
C SER A 255 23.53 -1.10 0.04
N LYS A 256 24.12 0.07 -0.24
CA LYS A 256 23.40 1.35 -0.36
C LYS A 256 22.82 1.51 -1.76
N GLU A 257 23.51 1.02 -2.78
CA GLU A 257 23.05 1.01 -4.17
C GLU A 257 21.93 0.00 -4.41
N GLU A 258 22.03 -1.19 -3.80
CA GLU A 258 20.93 -2.16 -3.77
C GLU A 258 19.65 -1.55 -3.18
N ALA A 259 19.77 -0.76 -2.10
CA ALA A 259 18.64 -0.06 -1.51
C ALA A 259 18.06 1.03 -2.43
N TYR A 260 18.89 1.70 -3.24
CA TYR A 260 18.39 2.65 -4.24
C TYR A 260 17.62 1.96 -5.36
N LEU A 261 18.09 0.80 -5.81
CA LEU A 261 17.42 -0.01 -6.82
C LEU A 261 16.05 -0.49 -6.33
N GLU A 262 15.97 -1.00 -5.09
CA GLU A 262 14.72 -1.45 -4.48
C GLU A 262 13.69 -0.30 -4.38
N VAL A 263 14.13 0.87 -3.90
CA VAL A 263 13.28 2.06 -3.83
C VAL A 263 12.84 2.53 -5.22
N ALA A 264 13.72 2.45 -6.22
CA ALA A 264 13.38 2.80 -7.60
C ALA A 264 12.30 1.87 -8.17
N LEU A 265 12.39 0.56 -7.92
CA LEU A 265 11.39 -0.42 -8.32
C LEU A 265 10.03 -0.15 -7.65
N SER A 266 10.00 0.17 -6.36
CA SER A 266 8.74 0.56 -5.68
C SER A 266 8.11 1.82 -6.28
N TYR A 267 8.92 2.83 -6.64
CA TYR A 267 8.38 4.02 -7.30
C TYR A 267 7.80 3.73 -8.68
N PHE A 268 8.39 2.79 -9.43
CA PHE A 268 7.91 2.38 -10.74
C PHE A 268 6.65 1.53 -10.65
N LEU A 269 6.70 0.45 -9.86
CA LEU A 269 5.65 -0.57 -9.80
C LEU A 269 4.44 -0.12 -8.97
N ASP A 270 4.70 0.35 -7.75
CA ASP A 270 3.63 0.52 -6.76
C ASP A 270 3.10 1.97 -6.73
N MET A 271 3.98 2.95 -6.95
CA MET A 271 3.61 4.38 -6.89
C MET A 271 3.36 5.02 -8.25
N GLN A 272 3.84 4.42 -9.35
CA GLN A 272 3.82 4.97 -10.71
C GLN A 272 4.39 6.40 -10.81
N GLU A 273 5.39 6.72 -9.99
CA GLU A 273 6.08 8.02 -9.97
C GLU A 273 7.43 7.90 -10.70
N TYR A 274 7.36 7.86 -12.03
CA TYR A 274 8.49 7.53 -12.91
C TYR A 274 9.67 8.51 -12.79
N GLU A 275 9.42 9.80 -12.57
CA GLU A 275 10.47 10.80 -12.36
C GLU A 275 11.23 10.54 -11.05
N LYS A 276 10.52 10.08 -10.01
CA LYS A 276 11.18 9.70 -8.75
C LYS A 276 11.96 8.41 -8.92
N CYS A 277 11.40 7.43 -9.64
CA CYS A 277 12.14 6.22 -10.03
C CYS A 277 13.48 6.58 -10.69
N LEU A 278 13.48 7.43 -11.73
CA LEU A 278 14.71 7.91 -12.37
C LEU A 278 15.66 8.57 -11.37
N SER A 279 15.16 9.45 -10.50
CA SER A 279 16.00 10.16 -9.52
C SER A 279 16.71 9.23 -8.52
N TYR A 280 16.18 8.03 -8.28
CA TYR A 280 16.82 7.02 -7.44
C TYR A 280 17.78 6.15 -8.24
N LEU A 281 17.44 5.79 -9.48
CA LEU A 281 18.39 5.12 -10.38
C LEU A 281 19.63 5.98 -10.66
N GLU A 282 19.49 7.31 -10.75
CA GLU A 282 20.61 8.26 -10.93
C GLU A 282 21.54 8.35 -9.72
N LYS A 283 21.12 7.89 -8.53
CA LYS A 283 21.95 7.83 -7.32
C LYS A 283 22.79 6.56 -7.23
N VAL A 284 22.59 5.61 -8.14
CA VAL A 284 23.50 4.47 -8.30
C VAL A 284 24.75 4.99 -9.00
N GLU A 285 25.85 5.09 -8.25
CA GLU A 285 27.09 5.76 -8.66
C GLU A 285 28.03 4.79 -9.38
N THR A 286 27.99 3.50 -9.02
CA THR A 286 28.65 2.45 -9.80
C THR A 286 27.99 2.32 -11.18
N LYS A 287 28.79 1.90 -12.16
CA LYS A 287 28.29 1.53 -13.50
C LYS A 287 27.53 0.20 -13.43
N ASP A 288 26.48 0.16 -12.62
CA ASP A 288 25.56 -0.97 -12.56
C ASP A 288 24.76 -1.01 -13.86
N GLU A 289 25.01 -2.05 -14.67
CA GLU A 289 24.41 -2.21 -15.99
C GLU A 289 22.89 -2.38 -15.91
N MET A 290 22.38 -2.99 -14.83
CA MET A 290 20.95 -3.14 -14.57
C MET A 290 20.28 -1.79 -14.29
N ALA A 291 20.90 -0.91 -13.49
CA ALA A 291 20.39 0.43 -13.25
C ALA A 291 20.35 1.28 -14.55
N GLU A 292 21.36 1.15 -15.42
CA GLU A 292 21.36 1.84 -16.72
C GLU A 292 20.28 1.33 -17.67
N ALA A 293 20.11 0.01 -17.77
CA ALA A 293 19.04 -0.57 -18.59
C ALA A 293 17.65 -0.19 -18.06
N MET A 294 17.44 -0.18 -16.73
CA MET A 294 16.20 0.34 -16.13
C MET A 294 15.97 1.82 -16.46
N LYS A 295 17.00 2.68 -16.43
CA LYS A 295 16.85 4.10 -16.82
C LYS A 295 16.36 4.24 -18.27
N VAL A 296 16.82 3.39 -19.19
CA VAL A 296 16.35 3.40 -20.59
C VAL A 296 14.85 3.12 -20.67
N VAL A 297 14.38 2.11 -19.94
CA VAL A 297 12.96 1.74 -19.90
C VAL A 297 12.12 2.84 -19.24
N VAL A 298 12.50 3.31 -18.05
CA VAL A 298 11.74 4.29 -17.27
C VAL A 298 11.61 5.63 -17.99
N ARG A 299 12.63 6.06 -18.75
CA ARG A 299 12.58 7.31 -19.54
C ARG A 299 11.41 7.37 -20.53
N ARG A 300 10.90 6.23 -21.00
CA ARG A 300 9.69 6.19 -21.84
C ARG A 300 8.43 6.62 -21.09
N PHE A 301 8.39 6.43 -19.78
CA PHE A 301 7.24 6.76 -18.95
C PHE A 301 7.25 8.22 -18.47
N THR A 302 8.42 8.88 -18.44
CA THR A 302 8.59 10.27 -18.00
C THR A 302 8.37 11.33 -19.09
N GLY A 303 8.26 10.92 -20.36
CA GLY A 303 8.21 11.84 -21.51
C GLY A 303 6.93 11.71 -22.32
N LYS A 304 5.85 12.42 -21.93
CA LYS A 304 4.64 12.60 -22.76
C LYS A 304 4.81 13.70 -23.81
N GLU A 305 5.95 13.80 -24.47
CA GLU A 305 6.05 14.65 -25.66
C GLU A 305 5.68 13.84 -26.89
N GLN A 306 4.82 14.41 -27.76
CA GLN A 306 4.43 13.84 -29.04
C GLN A 306 5.66 13.75 -29.96
N LYS A 307 6.47 12.71 -29.76
CA LYS A 307 7.51 12.32 -30.70
C LYS A 307 6.84 11.79 -31.97
N ASN A 308 7.44 12.08 -33.11
CA ASN A 308 6.98 11.53 -34.37
C ASN A 308 7.03 9.99 -34.33
N GLY A 309 6.20 9.32 -35.14
CA GLY A 309 6.03 7.85 -35.07
C GLY A 309 7.30 7.03 -35.33
N VAL A 310 8.36 7.61 -35.90
CA VAL A 310 9.64 6.94 -36.16
C VAL A 310 10.53 6.95 -34.92
N GLU A 311 10.66 8.10 -34.25
CA GLU A 311 11.44 8.23 -33.01
C GLU A 311 10.82 7.41 -31.87
N ALA A 312 9.48 7.43 -31.75
CA ALA A 312 8.77 6.64 -30.74
C ALA A 312 9.03 5.13 -30.89
N LYS A 313 9.03 4.62 -32.14
CA LYS A 313 9.35 3.21 -32.45
C LYS A 313 10.81 2.88 -32.18
N GLN A 314 11.74 3.79 -32.46
CA GLN A 314 13.16 3.55 -32.19
C GLN A 314 13.46 3.50 -30.68
N GLU A 315 12.82 4.36 -29.88
CA GLU A 315 12.92 4.30 -28.43
C GLU A 315 12.31 3.02 -27.86
N GLU A 316 11.29 2.50 -28.51
CA GLU A 316 10.63 1.26 -28.08
C GLU A 316 11.52 0.05 -28.32
N LYS A 317 12.18 0.01 -29.48
CA LYS A 317 13.21 -1.01 -29.77
C LYS A 317 14.34 -0.96 -28.75
N LYS A 318 14.86 0.23 -28.44
CA LYS A 318 15.91 0.39 -27.42
C LYS A 318 15.46 -0.06 -26.03
N ALA A 319 14.23 0.26 -25.63
CA ALA A 319 13.68 -0.19 -24.37
C ALA A 319 13.46 -1.71 -24.36
N ALA A 320 13.00 -2.29 -25.46
CA ALA A 320 12.82 -3.73 -25.60
C ALA A 320 14.17 -4.49 -25.55
N GLU A 321 15.23 -3.93 -26.12
CA GLU A 321 16.61 -4.43 -25.99
C GLU A 321 17.08 -4.35 -24.54
N ALA A 322 16.91 -3.21 -23.87
CA ALA A 322 17.24 -3.05 -22.45
C ALA A 322 16.46 -4.02 -21.54
N LEU A 323 15.19 -4.31 -21.84
CA LEU A 323 14.40 -5.30 -21.11
C LEU A 323 14.95 -6.73 -21.27
N LYS A 324 15.42 -7.10 -22.47
CA LYS A 324 16.07 -8.39 -22.70
C LYS A 324 17.39 -8.51 -21.94
N GLU A 325 18.20 -7.45 -21.96
CA GLU A 325 19.45 -7.40 -21.20
C GLU A 325 19.18 -7.51 -19.69
N LEU A 326 18.18 -6.80 -19.18
CA LEU A 326 17.75 -6.88 -17.78
C LEU A 326 17.36 -8.29 -17.38
N GLU A 327 16.58 -8.97 -18.21
CA GLU A 327 16.18 -10.36 -17.95
C GLU A 327 17.39 -11.29 -17.88
N GLN A 328 18.32 -11.19 -18.83
CA GLN A 328 19.57 -11.98 -18.80
C GLN A 328 20.37 -11.72 -17.52
N MET A 329 20.52 -10.47 -17.10
CA MET A 329 21.22 -10.11 -15.86
C MET A 329 20.53 -10.70 -14.61
N VAL A 330 19.19 -10.77 -14.60
CA VAL A 330 18.45 -11.40 -13.50
C VAL A 330 18.73 -12.90 -13.45
N LEU A 331 18.68 -13.59 -14.60
CA LEU A 331 18.97 -15.01 -14.71
C LEU A 331 20.41 -15.35 -14.31
N GLU A 332 21.40 -14.58 -14.78
CA GLU A 332 22.81 -14.76 -14.40
C GLU A 332 23.03 -14.57 -12.90
N ARG A 333 22.38 -13.56 -12.28
CA ARG A 333 22.42 -13.35 -10.82
C ARG A 333 21.82 -14.53 -10.06
N GLU A 334 20.82 -15.21 -10.61
CA GLU A 334 20.24 -16.40 -10.00
C GLU A 334 21.15 -17.61 -10.08
N GLU A 335 21.75 -17.89 -11.24
CA GLU A 335 22.70 -18.99 -11.41
C GLU A 335 23.89 -18.86 -10.47
N GLN A 336 24.39 -17.64 -10.27
CA GLN A 336 25.49 -17.34 -9.35
C GLN A 336 25.11 -17.54 -7.87
N ARG A 337 23.83 -17.38 -7.51
CA ARG A 337 23.34 -17.50 -6.12
C ARG A 337 23.06 -18.94 -5.69
N GLY A 338 22.86 -19.87 -6.62
CA GLY A 338 22.63 -21.30 -6.33
C GLY A 338 21.23 -21.61 -5.73
N VAL A 339 21.06 -22.81 -5.16
CA VAL A 339 19.75 -23.39 -4.77
C VAL A 339 19.17 -22.81 -3.47
N ASP A 340 20.01 -22.25 -2.59
CA ASP A 340 19.59 -21.68 -1.29
C ASP A 340 19.17 -20.21 -1.42
N GLN A 341 18.07 -19.96 -2.15
CA GLN A 341 17.52 -18.61 -2.28
C GLN A 341 16.66 -18.25 -1.06
N GLY A 342 17.14 -17.31 -0.24
CA GLY A 342 16.35 -16.70 0.83
C GLY A 342 15.21 -15.82 0.31
N GLN A 343 14.20 -15.58 1.15
CA GLN A 343 12.99 -14.82 0.81
C GLN A 343 13.26 -13.46 0.13
N ALA A 344 14.26 -12.70 0.59
CA ALA A 344 14.61 -11.40 0.00
C ALA A 344 15.11 -11.51 -1.46
N SER A 345 15.81 -12.60 -1.81
CA SER A 345 16.25 -12.84 -3.19
C SER A 345 15.06 -13.16 -4.09
N ARG A 346 14.07 -13.90 -3.58
CA ARG A 346 12.82 -14.20 -4.29
C ARG A 346 11.99 -12.93 -4.52
N GLU A 347 11.82 -12.10 -3.49
CA GLU A 347 11.11 -10.81 -3.59
C GLU A 347 11.77 -9.85 -4.60
N GLN A 348 13.12 -9.84 -4.64
CA GLN A 348 13.87 -9.07 -5.62
C GLN A 348 13.65 -9.58 -7.05
N LYS A 349 13.74 -10.91 -7.27
CA LYS A 349 13.41 -11.55 -8.56
C LYS A 349 12.01 -11.15 -9.01
N THR A 350 11.02 -11.31 -8.13
CA THR A 350 9.63 -10.96 -8.42
C THR A 350 9.47 -9.50 -8.81
N SER A 351 10.16 -8.59 -8.13
CA SER A 351 10.12 -7.17 -8.45
C SER A 351 10.74 -6.86 -9.81
N CYS A 352 11.84 -7.53 -10.18
CA CYS A 352 12.44 -7.42 -11.50
C CYS A 352 11.50 -7.93 -12.60
N TYR A 353 10.88 -9.10 -12.43
CA TYR A 353 9.94 -9.62 -13.43
C TYR A 353 8.68 -8.76 -13.57
N ARG A 354 8.11 -8.27 -12.46
CA ARG A 354 7.03 -7.27 -12.52
C ARG A 354 7.44 -6.04 -13.33
N PHE A 355 8.68 -5.56 -13.15
CA PHE A 355 9.21 -4.45 -13.95
C PHE A 355 9.31 -4.80 -15.45
N LEU A 356 9.78 -6.02 -15.78
CA LEU A 356 9.85 -6.50 -17.16
C LEU A 356 8.47 -6.53 -17.82
N ILE A 357 7.49 -7.15 -17.16
CA ILE A 357 6.08 -7.24 -17.60
C ILE A 357 5.54 -5.85 -17.87
N LYS A 358 5.62 -4.94 -16.89
CA LYS A 358 5.15 -3.55 -17.01
C LYS A 358 5.88 -2.75 -18.09
N GLY A 359 7.15 -3.05 -18.32
CA GLY A 359 7.94 -2.48 -19.41
C GLY A 359 7.37 -2.83 -20.79
N TYR A 360 6.99 -4.09 -21.00
CA TYR A 360 6.43 -4.56 -22.27
C TYR A 360 4.93 -4.23 -22.47
N GLU A 361 4.14 -4.11 -21.41
CA GLU A 361 2.67 -3.94 -21.46
C GLU A 361 2.16 -2.81 -22.38
N ASN A 362 2.94 -1.75 -22.55
CA ASN A 362 2.55 -0.57 -23.33
C ASN A 362 3.31 -0.44 -24.65
N MET A 363 3.95 -1.51 -25.10
CA MET A 363 4.63 -1.57 -26.38
C MET A 363 3.66 -1.98 -27.52
N THR A 364 3.88 -1.38 -28.68
CA THR A 364 3.28 -1.70 -29.99
C THR A 364 4.21 -2.55 -30.87
N LEU A 365 5.43 -2.84 -30.41
CA LEU A 365 6.39 -3.70 -31.08
C LEU A 365 5.86 -5.13 -31.22
N GLU A 366 6.03 -5.72 -32.40
CA GLU A 366 5.71 -7.12 -32.67
C GLU A 366 6.47 -8.04 -31.69
N GLY A 367 5.77 -9.02 -31.11
CA GLY A 367 6.34 -9.92 -30.12
C GLY A 367 6.28 -9.41 -28.67
N ALA A 368 5.96 -8.13 -28.43
CA ALA A 368 5.97 -7.57 -27.07
C ALA A 368 4.86 -8.14 -26.19
N THR A 369 3.66 -8.34 -26.74
CA THR A 369 2.56 -8.96 -26.01
C THR A 369 2.89 -10.41 -25.67
N GLU A 370 3.52 -11.16 -26.58
CA GLU A 370 3.97 -12.53 -26.32
C GLU A 370 5.06 -12.59 -25.24
N GLN A 371 5.92 -11.57 -25.15
CA GLN A 371 6.87 -11.47 -24.02
C GLN A 371 6.16 -11.24 -22.69
N VAL A 372 5.11 -10.41 -22.64
CA VAL A 372 4.28 -10.26 -21.44
C VAL A 372 3.70 -11.61 -21.02
N ILE A 373 3.12 -12.34 -21.97
CA ILE A 373 2.54 -13.66 -21.69
C ILE A 373 3.59 -14.62 -21.13
N ARG A 374 4.73 -14.77 -21.81
CA ARG A 374 5.81 -15.67 -21.36
C ARG A 374 6.30 -15.32 -19.95
N LEU A 375 6.53 -14.04 -19.68
CA LEU A 375 6.99 -13.59 -18.36
C LEU A 375 5.93 -13.83 -17.28
N CYS A 376 4.64 -13.63 -17.60
CA CYS A 376 3.55 -13.93 -16.68
C CYS A 376 3.44 -15.44 -16.40
N GLU A 377 3.53 -16.31 -17.43
CA GLU A 377 3.52 -17.77 -17.27
C GLU A 377 4.63 -18.20 -16.30
N GLU A 378 5.85 -17.73 -16.54
CA GLU A 378 7.00 -18.04 -15.69
C GLU A 378 6.82 -17.58 -14.24
N CYS A 379 6.22 -16.40 -14.02
CA CYS A 379 5.98 -15.91 -12.66
C CYS A 379 4.88 -16.68 -11.93
N LEU A 380 3.80 -17.05 -12.63
CA LEU A 380 2.63 -17.71 -12.04
C LEU A 380 2.91 -19.15 -11.56
N ASP A 381 4.02 -19.73 -11.99
CA ASP A 381 4.55 -21.01 -11.52
C ASP A 381 5.31 -20.91 -10.18
N TRP A 382 5.55 -19.70 -9.65
CA TRP A 382 6.25 -19.54 -8.38
C TRP A 382 5.34 -19.75 -7.16
N GLU A 383 5.80 -20.55 -6.19
CA GLU A 383 5.02 -20.96 -5.01
C GLU A 383 4.77 -19.82 -3.99
N ASP A 384 5.61 -18.78 -3.97
CA ASP A 384 5.63 -17.74 -2.91
C ASP A 384 5.10 -16.37 -3.37
N LEU A 385 4.24 -16.30 -4.38
CA LEU A 385 3.62 -15.03 -4.77
C LEU A 385 2.68 -14.52 -3.67
N THR A 386 2.71 -13.20 -3.43
CA THR A 386 1.65 -12.58 -2.61
C THR A 386 0.36 -12.49 -3.44
N GLU A 387 -0.81 -12.63 -2.80
CA GLU A 387 -2.10 -12.52 -3.50
C GLU A 387 -2.23 -11.23 -4.33
N GLU A 388 -1.64 -10.12 -3.88
CA GLU A 388 -1.67 -8.85 -4.61
C GLU A 388 -0.83 -8.91 -5.89
N THR A 389 0.36 -9.52 -5.78
CA THR A 389 1.26 -9.69 -6.92
C THR A 389 0.70 -10.68 -7.93
N GLU A 390 0.12 -11.77 -7.46
CA GLU A 390 -0.52 -12.77 -8.30
C GLU A 390 -1.70 -12.17 -9.08
N LYS A 391 -2.55 -11.36 -8.44
CA LYS A 391 -3.60 -10.60 -9.13
C LYS A 391 -3.03 -9.68 -10.19
N GLU A 392 -2.02 -8.88 -9.85
CA GLU A 392 -1.41 -7.94 -10.80
C GLU A 392 -0.87 -8.68 -12.03
N ILE A 393 -0.17 -9.80 -11.84
CA ILE A 393 0.36 -10.61 -12.93
C ILE A 393 -0.77 -11.25 -13.75
N CYS A 394 -1.83 -11.74 -13.10
CA CYS A 394 -3.02 -12.24 -13.79
C CYS A 394 -3.74 -11.15 -14.58
N GLU A 395 -3.80 -9.90 -14.08
CA GLU A 395 -4.40 -8.77 -14.79
C GLU A 395 -3.59 -8.43 -16.04
N SER A 396 -2.27 -8.38 -15.91
CA SER A 396 -1.33 -8.19 -17.03
C SER A 396 -1.47 -9.29 -18.08
N MET A 397 -1.52 -10.55 -17.63
CA MET A 397 -1.71 -11.72 -18.48
C MET A 397 -3.05 -11.67 -19.22
N ALA A 398 -4.15 -11.42 -18.51
CA ALA A 398 -5.48 -11.39 -19.10
C ALA A 398 -5.59 -10.32 -20.20
N LEU A 399 -5.02 -9.12 -19.96
CA LEU A 399 -4.97 -8.06 -20.96
C LEU A 399 -4.10 -8.41 -22.17
N ALA A 400 -3.00 -9.13 -21.96
CA ALA A 400 -2.15 -9.62 -23.04
C ALA A 400 -2.86 -10.70 -23.87
N CYS A 401 -3.52 -11.66 -23.21
CA CYS A 401 -4.36 -12.68 -23.85
C CYS A 401 -5.52 -12.06 -24.65
N GLU A 402 -6.16 -11.00 -24.15
CA GLU A 402 -7.18 -10.23 -24.88
C GLU A 402 -6.64 -9.69 -26.22
N ARG A 403 -5.43 -9.12 -26.20
CA ARG A 403 -4.77 -8.56 -27.41
C ARG A 403 -4.39 -9.64 -28.41
N GLU A 404 -3.87 -10.78 -27.93
CA GLU A 404 -3.52 -11.94 -28.74
C GLU A 404 -4.72 -12.84 -29.09
N LYS A 405 -5.93 -12.45 -28.70
CA LYS A 405 -7.17 -13.20 -28.93
C LYS A 405 -7.14 -14.62 -28.35
N ARG A 406 -6.37 -14.83 -27.28
CA ARG A 406 -6.30 -16.08 -26.47
C ARG A 406 -7.39 -16.05 -25.40
N ALA A 407 -8.65 -16.08 -25.83
CA ALA A 407 -9.78 -15.76 -24.95
C ALA A 407 -9.98 -16.74 -23.77
N GLU A 408 -9.76 -18.05 -23.98
CA GLU A 408 -9.89 -19.04 -22.89
C GLU A 408 -8.86 -18.82 -21.78
N GLU A 409 -7.63 -18.52 -22.15
CA GLU A 409 -6.54 -18.27 -21.20
C GLU A 409 -6.73 -16.95 -20.46
N GLY A 410 -7.20 -15.91 -21.16
CA GLY A 410 -7.59 -14.65 -20.52
C GLY A 410 -8.71 -14.86 -19.50
N ALA A 411 -9.70 -15.71 -19.80
CA ALA A 411 -10.79 -16.02 -18.89
C ALA A 411 -10.30 -16.82 -17.66
N ALA A 412 -9.36 -17.76 -17.85
CA ALA A 412 -8.73 -18.48 -16.73
C ALA A 412 -7.95 -17.54 -15.79
N CYS A 413 -7.27 -16.53 -16.34
CA CYS A 413 -6.61 -15.50 -15.53
C CYS A 413 -7.62 -14.69 -14.71
N TYR A 414 -8.77 -14.33 -15.31
CA TYR A 414 -9.84 -13.64 -14.59
C TYR A 414 -10.51 -14.52 -13.52
N GLU A 415 -10.64 -15.83 -13.74
CA GLU A 415 -11.10 -16.76 -12.69
C GLU A 415 -10.13 -16.75 -11.49
N ARG A 416 -8.82 -16.82 -11.75
CA ARG A 416 -7.80 -16.72 -10.69
C ARG A 416 -7.85 -15.37 -9.96
N ILE A 417 -8.13 -14.28 -10.67
CA ILE A 417 -8.39 -12.97 -10.05
C ILE A 417 -9.64 -13.02 -9.16
N LEU A 418 -10.73 -13.69 -9.58
CA LEU A 418 -11.93 -13.85 -8.74
C LEU A 418 -11.64 -14.68 -7.48
N GLU A 419 -10.78 -15.68 -7.52
CA GLU A 419 -10.48 -16.45 -6.30
C GLU A 419 -9.84 -15.57 -5.21
N LEU A 420 -9.07 -14.56 -5.63
CA LEU A 420 -8.31 -13.69 -4.73
C LEU A 420 -9.01 -12.35 -4.44
N GLU A 421 -9.81 -11.82 -5.38
CA GLU A 421 -10.46 -10.52 -5.28
C GLU A 421 -11.74 -10.58 -4.45
N THR A 422 -11.99 -9.53 -3.68
CA THR A 422 -13.10 -9.53 -2.71
C THR A 422 -13.90 -8.24 -2.67
N GLY A 423 -13.44 -7.19 -3.37
CA GLY A 423 -14.19 -5.96 -3.57
C GLY A 423 -15.24 -6.16 -4.66
N SER A 424 -16.50 -5.91 -4.32
CA SER A 424 -17.65 -6.09 -5.23
C SER A 424 -17.49 -5.37 -6.57
N GLU A 425 -16.94 -4.15 -6.56
CA GLU A 425 -16.80 -3.34 -7.78
C GLU A 425 -15.78 -3.93 -8.76
N LYS A 426 -14.65 -4.43 -8.26
CA LYS A 426 -13.65 -5.10 -9.09
C LYS A 426 -14.19 -6.44 -9.60
N ARG A 427 -14.83 -7.21 -8.73
CA ARG A 427 -15.43 -8.50 -9.10
C ARG A 427 -16.49 -8.33 -10.19
N LYS A 428 -17.30 -7.27 -10.13
CA LYS A 428 -18.24 -6.90 -11.20
C LYS A 428 -17.52 -6.79 -12.55
N VAL A 429 -16.43 -6.02 -12.61
CA VAL A 429 -15.63 -5.85 -13.83
C VAL A 429 -15.06 -7.18 -14.31
N VAL A 430 -14.55 -8.00 -13.39
CA VAL A 430 -13.96 -9.32 -13.72
C VAL A 430 -15.01 -10.27 -14.29
N TYR A 431 -16.19 -10.37 -13.67
CA TYR A 431 -17.31 -11.15 -14.21
C TYR A 431 -17.70 -10.68 -15.61
N GLN A 432 -17.84 -9.37 -15.84
CA GLN A 432 -18.17 -8.81 -17.15
C GLN A 432 -17.10 -9.15 -18.21
N LYS A 433 -15.83 -9.09 -17.84
CA LYS A 433 -14.70 -9.47 -18.71
C LYS A 433 -14.73 -10.96 -19.07
N MET A 434 -14.97 -11.83 -18.11
CA MET A 434 -15.08 -13.27 -18.36
C MET A 434 -16.24 -13.62 -19.27
N VAL A 435 -17.43 -13.02 -19.05
CA VAL A 435 -18.59 -13.21 -19.93
C VAL A 435 -18.22 -12.84 -21.37
N MET A 436 -17.60 -11.66 -21.57
CA MET A 436 -17.15 -11.22 -22.88
C MET A 436 -16.19 -12.23 -23.54
N LEU A 437 -15.19 -12.71 -22.80
CA LEU A 437 -14.19 -13.64 -23.33
C LEU A 437 -14.80 -14.99 -23.72
N TYR A 438 -15.65 -15.54 -22.87
CA TYR A 438 -16.34 -16.80 -23.17
C TYR A 438 -17.32 -16.68 -24.34
N GLU A 439 -17.95 -15.53 -24.53
CA GLU A 439 -18.72 -15.25 -25.75
C GLU A 439 -17.83 -15.21 -27.00
N VAL A 440 -16.67 -14.56 -26.92
CA VAL A 440 -15.74 -14.43 -28.04
C VAL A 440 -15.17 -15.78 -28.48
N CYS A 441 -14.84 -16.68 -27.54
CA CYS A 441 -14.40 -18.04 -27.90
C CYS A 441 -15.56 -19.02 -28.20
N GLY A 442 -16.81 -18.57 -28.10
CA GLY A 442 -17.99 -19.40 -28.35
C GLY A 442 -18.29 -20.42 -27.24
N ASN A 443 -17.63 -20.33 -26.08
CA ASN A 443 -17.89 -21.19 -24.93
C ASN A 443 -19.11 -20.70 -24.13
N ARG A 444 -20.28 -20.94 -24.72
CA ARG A 444 -21.56 -20.45 -24.23
C ARG A 444 -21.92 -20.95 -22.83
N GLU A 445 -21.61 -22.21 -22.53
CA GLU A 445 -21.89 -22.82 -21.22
C GLU A 445 -21.16 -22.07 -20.10
N GLN A 446 -19.88 -21.74 -20.32
CA GLN A 446 -19.11 -20.96 -19.36
C GLN A 446 -19.61 -19.51 -19.26
N ALA A 447 -19.97 -18.87 -20.38
CA ALA A 447 -20.55 -17.53 -20.35
C ALA A 447 -21.83 -17.47 -19.50
N LEU A 448 -22.73 -18.44 -19.66
CA LEU A 448 -23.94 -18.58 -18.84
C LEU A 448 -23.62 -18.84 -17.36
N SER A 449 -22.70 -19.77 -17.08
CA SER A 449 -22.26 -20.10 -15.71
C SER A 449 -21.69 -18.89 -14.99
N VAL A 450 -20.81 -18.12 -15.64
CA VAL A 450 -20.20 -16.90 -15.10
C VAL A 450 -21.26 -15.83 -14.84
N CYS A 451 -22.21 -15.63 -15.76
CA CYS A 451 -23.34 -14.73 -15.57
C CYS A 451 -24.19 -15.11 -14.35
N LEU A 452 -24.52 -16.39 -14.20
CA LEU A 452 -25.31 -16.90 -13.08
C LEU A 452 -24.58 -16.74 -11.75
N ARG A 453 -23.30 -17.14 -11.68
CA ARG A 453 -22.46 -16.95 -10.48
C ARG A 453 -22.34 -15.47 -10.11
N GLY A 454 -22.06 -14.62 -11.10
CA GLY A 454 -21.91 -13.18 -10.91
C GLY A 454 -23.21 -12.52 -10.45
N ALA A 455 -24.36 -12.90 -11.01
CA ALA A 455 -25.67 -12.37 -10.59
C ALA A 455 -26.08 -12.84 -9.18
N ALA A 456 -25.74 -14.07 -8.80
CA ALA A 456 -26.00 -14.60 -7.46
C ALA A 456 -25.12 -13.91 -6.41
N GLU A 457 -23.85 -13.65 -6.74
CA GLU A 457 -22.92 -13.01 -5.81
C GLU A 457 -23.09 -11.49 -5.74
N LEU A 458 -23.48 -10.85 -6.85
CA LEU A 458 -23.69 -9.41 -6.96
C LEU A 458 -25.14 -9.12 -7.37
N PRO A 459 -26.14 -9.30 -6.47
CA PRO A 459 -27.55 -9.14 -6.81
C PRO A 459 -27.91 -7.76 -7.39
N GLU A 460 -27.23 -6.71 -6.92
CA GLU A 460 -27.44 -5.33 -7.38
C GLU A 460 -26.90 -5.06 -8.80
N CYS A 461 -26.14 -5.99 -9.39
CA CYS A 461 -25.57 -5.83 -10.72
C CYS A 461 -26.59 -6.22 -11.81
N LEU A 462 -27.39 -5.24 -12.21
CA LEU A 462 -28.39 -5.39 -13.26
C LEU A 462 -27.77 -5.83 -14.60
N GLU A 463 -26.55 -5.38 -14.90
CA GLU A 463 -25.87 -5.70 -16.16
C GLU A 463 -25.61 -7.20 -16.29
N LEU A 464 -25.17 -7.88 -15.22
CA LEU A 464 -24.95 -9.34 -15.25
C LEU A 464 -26.25 -10.12 -15.38
N LYS A 465 -27.34 -9.66 -14.73
CA LYS A 465 -28.69 -10.23 -14.88
C LYS A 465 -29.19 -10.09 -16.32
N ILE A 466 -29.00 -8.92 -16.93
CA ILE A 466 -29.38 -8.66 -18.33
C ILE A 466 -28.52 -9.47 -19.30
N SER A 467 -27.21 -9.58 -19.06
CA SER A 467 -26.33 -10.45 -19.85
C SER A 467 -26.75 -11.92 -19.77
N HIS A 468 -27.16 -12.41 -18.59
CA HIS A 468 -27.68 -13.76 -18.43
C HIS A 468 -28.95 -13.98 -19.25
N ILE A 469 -29.92 -13.05 -19.16
CA ILE A 469 -31.17 -13.09 -19.96
C ILE A 469 -30.84 -13.13 -21.46
N ARG A 470 -29.96 -12.25 -21.93
CA ARG A 470 -29.53 -12.21 -23.33
C ARG A 470 -28.96 -13.55 -23.78
N LEU A 471 -28.05 -14.12 -22.99
CA LEU A 471 -27.39 -15.38 -23.31
C LEU A 471 -28.37 -16.56 -23.30
N LEU A 472 -29.41 -16.56 -22.45
CA LEU A 472 -30.45 -17.59 -22.48
C LEU A 472 -31.34 -17.45 -23.73
N CYS A 473 -31.81 -16.23 -24.02
CA CYS A 473 -32.70 -15.99 -25.16
C CYS A 473 -32.02 -16.27 -26.51
N GLN A 474 -30.74 -15.93 -26.63
CA GLN A 474 -29.93 -16.25 -27.82
C GLN A 474 -29.73 -17.76 -28.02
N ASP A 475 -30.03 -18.61 -27.04
CA ASP A 475 -29.75 -20.05 -27.12
C ASP A 475 -30.97 -20.75 -27.67
N GLN A 476 -30.80 -21.39 -28.83
CA GLN A 476 -31.87 -22.16 -29.46
C GLN A 476 -32.12 -23.49 -28.74
N ASN A 477 -31.17 -23.95 -27.93
CA ASN A 477 -31.30 -25.19 -27.16
C ASN A 477 -31.97 -24.97 -25.80
N VAL A 478 -32.10 -23.73 -25.34
CA VAL A 478 -32.76 -23.39 -24.08
C VAL A 478 -34.25 -23.23 -24.31
N ASP A 479 -35.04 -23.99 -23.56
CA ASP A 479 -36.50 -23.91 -23.57
C ASP A 479 -36.97 -22.51 -23.17
N ARG A 480 -37.91 -21.95 -23.93
CA ARG A 480 -38.44 -20.60 -23.70
C ARG A 480 -39.12 -20.45 -22.34
N SER A 481 -39.62 -21.54 -21.75
CA SER A 481 -40.12 -21.55 -20.36
C SER A 481 -39.02 -21.27 -19.35
N VAL A 482 -37.79 -21.75 -19.58
CA VAL A 482 -36.62 -21.48 -18.71
C VAL A 482 -36.22 -20.01 -18.82
N CYS A 483 -36.22 -19.46 -20.05
CA CYS A 483 -35.99 -18.03 -20.25
C CYS A 483 -37.04 -17.18 -19.51
N ALA A 484 -38.32 -17.49 -19.70
CA ALA A 484 -39.43 -16.79 -19.07
C ALA A 484 -39.36 -16.83 -17.54
N GLN A 485 -39.10 -18.01 -16.96
CA GLN A 485 -38.97 -18.19 -15.52
C GLN A 485 -37.77 -17.42 -14.94
N THR A 486 -36.63 -17.41 -15.64
CA THR A 486 -35.45 -16.66 -15.22
C THR A 486 -35.72 -15.15 -15.23
N ILE A 487 -36.32 -14.65 -16.30
CA ILE A 487 -36.70 -13.22 -16.41
C ILE A 487 -37.70 -12.87 -15.31
N GLN A 488 -38.72 -13.69 -15.08
CA GLN A 488 -39.71 -13.47 -14.02
C GLN A 488 -39.05 -13.38 -12.64
N THR A 489 -38.08 -14.27 -12.36
CA THR A 489 -37.33 -14.27 -11.10
C THR A 489 -36.53 -12.99 -10.94
N TYR A 490 -35.79 -12.58 -11.97
CA TYR A 490 -35.00 -11.34 -11.90
C TYR A 490 -35.85 -10.08 -11.81
N LEU A 491 -37.01 -10.04 -12.47
CA LEU A 491 -37.94 -8.91 -12.39
C LEU A 491 -38.63 -8.79 -11.03
N SER A 492 -38.89 -9.92 -10.36
CA SER A 492 -39.48 -9.91 -9.01
C SER A 492 -38.48 -9.47 -7.95
N GLU A 493 -37.21 -9.83 -8.10
CA GLU A 493 -36.10 -9.36 -7.26
C GLU A 493 -35.76 -7.90 -7.51
N ASP A 494 -35.61 -7.51 -8.79
CA ASP A 494 -35.15 -6.19 -9.22
C ASP A 494 -36.03 -5.60 -10.34
N PRO A 495 -37.14 -4.93 -9.98
CA PRO A 495 -38.04 -4.32 -10.96
C PRO A 495 -37.36 -3.27 -11.87
N LYS A 496 -36.25 -2.68 -11.40
CA LYS A 496 -35.44 -1.70 -12.15
C LYS A 496 -34.89 -2.25 -13.47
N ILE A 497 -34.81 -3.57 -13.64
CA ILE A 497 -34.40 -4.19 -14.91
C ILE A 497 -35.32 -3.75 -16.06
N GLN A 498 -36.62 -3.56 -15.81
CA GLN A 498 -37.56 -3.07 -16.84
C GLN A 498 -37.23 -1.67 -17.35
N GLU A 499 -36.54 -0.87 -16.54
CA GLU A 499 -36.18 0.50 -16.90
C GLU A 499 -34.93 0.55 -17.80
N GLN A 500 -34.09 -0.49 -17.74
CA GLN A 500 -32.81 -0.56 -18.46
C GLN A 500 -33.01 -0.62 -19.99
N GLU A 501 -32.27 0.21 -20.71
CA GLU A 501 -32.36 0.26 -22.19
C GLU A 501 -31.97 -1.07 -22.85
N GLU A 502 -30.99 -1.75 -22.29
CA GLU A 502 -30.50 -3.04 -22.80
C GLU A 502 -31.57 -4.12 -22.68
N PHE A 503 -32.30 -4.18 -21.56
CA PHE A 503 -33.41 -5.11 -21.41
C PHE A 503 -34.56 -4.79 -22.37
N LYS A 504 -34.91 -3.51 -22.57
CA LYS A 504 -35.94 -3.11 -23.55
C LYS A 504 -35.59 -3.54 -24.98
N LYS A 505 -34.30 -3.51 -25.35
CA LYS A 505 -33.84 -4.05 -26.64
C LYS A 505 -34.08 -5.55 -26.74
N LEU A 506 -33.78 -6.31 -25.69
CA LEU A 506 -34.05 -7.75 -25.63
C LEU A 506 -35.54 -8.06 -25.72
N GLN A 507 -36.40 -7.24 -25.09
CA GLN A 507 -37.85 -7.41 -25.20
C GLN A 507 -38.34 -7.31 -26.64
N ALA A 508 -37.82 -6.34 -27.39
CA ALA A 508 -38.16 -6.19 -28.81
C ALA A 508 -37.58 -7.31 -29.68
N GLU A 509 -36.34 -7.73 -29.41
CA GLU A 509 -35.63 -8.74 -30.21
C GLU A 509 -36.22 -10.14 -30.05
N TYR A 510 -36.50 -10.55 -28.81
CA TYR A 510 -36.96 -11.91 -28.46
C TYR A 510 -38.46 -12.01 -28.15
N GLU A 511 -39.21 -10.93 -28.39
CA GLU A 511 -40.65 -10.86 -28.14
C GLU A 511 -41.00 -11.22 -26.68
N ILE A 512 -40.25 -10.64 -25.73
CA ILE A 512 -40.46 -10.86 -24.30
C ILE A 512 -41.63 -9.99 -23.83
N GLY A 513 -42.74 -10.63 -23.46
CA GLY A 513 -43.89 -9.96 -22.87
C GLY A 513 -43.86 -10.02 -21.35
N VAL A 514 -44.25 -8.91 -20.71
CA VAL A 514 -44.37 -8.80 -19.25
C VAL A 514 -45.70 -8.12 -18.92
N GLU A 515 -46.62 -8.86 -18.30
CA GLU A 515 -47.90 -8.35 -17.80
C GLU A 515 -48.07 -8.70 -16.32
N GLY A 516 -47.93 -7.70 -15.46
CA GLY A 516 -47.93 -7.92 -14.01
C GLY A 516 -46.78 -8.85 -13.60
N GLU A 517 -47.12 -10.00 -13.01
CA GLU A 517 -46.15 -11.04 -12.63
C GLU A 517 -45.90 -12.08 -13.74
N GLN A 518 -46.65 -12.06 -14.84
CA GLN A 518 -46.49 -13.05 -15.91
C GLN A 518 -45.47 -12.59 -16.94
N VAL A 519 -44.59 -13.52 -17.32
CA VAL A 519 -43.55 -13.32 -18.36
C VAL A 519 -43.64 -14.44 -19.39
N TRP A 520 -43.51 -14.10 -20.67
CA TRP A 520 -43.37 -15.08 -21.76
C TRP A 520 -42.32 -14.60 -22.77
N VAL A 521 -41.75 -15.54 -23.53
CA VAL A 521 -40.72 -15.27 -24.56
C VAL A 521 -41.17 -15.89 -25.88
N GLY A 522 -41.31 -15.08 -26.92
CA GLY A 522 -41.91 -15.49 -28.20
C GLY A 522 -40.93 -16.10 -29.22
N LYS A 523 -39.67 -15.65 -29.24
CA LYS A 523 -38.62 -16.14 -30.17
C LYS A 523 -37.53 -16.90 -29.47
#